data_AF-A0A928NAN4-F1
#
_entry.id   AF-A0A928NAN4-F1
#
_cell.length_a   1.000
_cell.length_b   1.000
_cell.length_c   1.000
_cell.angle_alpha   90.00
_cell.angle_beta   90.00
_cell.angle_gamma   90.00
#
_symmetry.space_group_name_H-M   'P 1'
#
loop_
_entity.id
_entity.type
_entity.pdbx_description
1 polymer ?
#
loop_
_entity_poly.entity_id
_entity_poly.type
_entity_poly.pdbx_seq_one_letter_code
_entity_poly.pdbx_strand_id
1 'polypeptide(L)' 'MYNLSDNICVNIIDMPTVIKGFTKLCDYDFYNIYINAKYSLEEQKKILKHELNHIRSNHFHSDKYVEECEKEADE' A
#
# COMPACT_ATOMS: atom_id res chain seq x y z
N MET A 1 5.70 -16.64 0.86
CA MET A 1 6.38 -15.64 1.72
C MET A 1 6.77 -14.48 0.83
N TYR A 2 6.24 -13.28 1.06
CA TYR A 2 6.66 -12.11 0.28
C TYR A 2 8.01 -11.65 0.82
N ASN A 3 9.03 -11.64 -0.04
CA ASN A 3 10.33 -11.04 0.25
C ASN A 3 10.13 -9.52 0.17
N LEU A 4 9.72 -8.91 1.28
CA LEU A 4 9.64 -7.46 1.38
C LEU A 4 11.09 -6.97 1.55
N SER A 5 11.59 -6.22 0.58
CA SER A 5 12.88 -5.54 0.63
C SER A 5 13.04 -4.79 1.96
N ASP A 6 14.28 -4.58 2.43
CA ASP A 6 14.59 -3.94 3.73
C ASP A 6 13.97 -2.54 3.93
N ASN A 7 13.41 -1.96 2.87
CA ASN A 7 12.82 -0.63 2.83
C ASN A 7 11.28 -0.61 2.90
N ILE A 8 10.60 -1.74 3.17
CA ILE A 8 9.14 -1.77 3.29
C ILE A 8 8.72 -2.34 4.65
N CYS A 9 7.92 -1.57 5.38
CA CYS A 9 7.27 -2.00 6.62
C CYS A 9 5.75 -2.10 6.43
N VAL A 10 5.15 -3.23 6.85
CA VAL A 10 3.71 -3.45 6.78
C VAL A 10 3.12 -3.42 8.20
N ASN A 11 2.18 -2.53 8.42
CA ASN A 11 1.53 -2.30 9.72
C ASN A 11 0.05 -2.64 9.61
N ILE A 12 -0.41 -3.61 10.40
CA ILE A 12 -1.84 -3.95 10.52
C ILE A 12 -2.37 -3.24 11.77
N ILE A 13 -3.19 -2.22 11.57
CA ILE A 13 -3.69 -1.35 12.65
C ILE A 13 -5.18 -1.13 12.55
N ASP A 14 -5.84 -0.84 13.68
CA ASP A 14 -7.26 -0.51 13.67
C ASP A 14 -7.48 0.90 13.08
N MET A 15 -8.32 0.99 12.05
CA MET A 15 -8.64 2.23 11.34
C MET A 15 -10.16 2.36 11.11
N PRO A 16 -10.68 3.58 10.86
CA PRO A 16 -12.05 3.76 10.38
C PRO A 16 -12.31 2.86 9.15
N THR A 17 -13.47 2.22 9.07
CA THR A 17 -13.81 1.25 8.00
C THR A 17 -13.90 1.88 6.60
N VAL A 18 -13.90 3.21 6.51
CA VAL A 18 -13.81 3.92 5.23
C VAL A 18 -12.39 3.87 4.64
N ILE A 19 -11.38 3.60 5.46
CA ILE A 19 -9.98 3.47 5.05
C ILE A 19 -9.62 1.99 5.05
N LYS A 20 -9.33 1.43 3.87
CA LYS A 20 -8.91 0.03 3.71
C LYS A 20 -7.43 -0.15 4.01
N GLY A 21 -6.62 0.71 3.41
CA GLY A 21 -5.18 0.78 3.58
C GLY A 21 -4.67 2.05 2.91
N PHE A 22 -3.39 2.34 3.12
CA PHE A 22 -2.66 3.35 2.36
C PHE A 22 -1.16 3.15 2.55
N THR A 23 -0.39 3.69 1.60
CA THR A 23 1.07 3.68 1.64
C THR A 23 1.60 5.09 1.83
N LYS A 24 2.59 5.21 2.73
CA LYS A 24 3.33 6.44 3.00
C LYS A 24 4.79 6.24 2.66
N LEU A 25 5.29 7.03 1.72
CA LEU A 25 6.72 7.20 1.51
C LEU A 25 7.32 8.04 2.65
N CYS A 26 8.38 7.53 3.27
CA CYS A 26 9.21 8.20 4.27
C CYS A 26 10.57 8.56 3.67
N ASP A 27 11.45 9.14 4.50
CA ASP A 27 12.80 9.48 4.09
C ASP A 27 13.57 8.24 3.60
N TYR A 28 14.50 8.46 2.67
CA TYR A 28 15.39 7.44 2.13
C TYR A 28 14.69 6.26 1.44
N ASP A 29 13.59 6.52 0.72
CA ASP A 29 12.82 5.50 -0.02
C ASP A 29 12.30 4.36 0.87
N PHE A 30 12.03 4.66 2.14
CA PHE A 30 11.39 3.73 3.05
C PHE A 30 9.87 3.85 2.98
N TYR A 31 9.17 2.75 2.75
CA TYR A 31 7.71 2.72 2.59
C TYR A 31 7.05 2.10 3.81
N ASN A 32 6.09 2.83 4.40
CA ASN A 32 5.18 2.28 5.39
C ASN A 32 3.83 2.00 4.74
N ILE A 33 3.43 0.73 4.74
CA ILE A 33 2.11 0.28 4.30
C ILE A 33 1.24 0.09 5.55
N TYR A 34 0.08 0.72 5.56
CA TYR A 34 -0.92 0.55 6.62
C TYR A 34 -2.12 -0.21 6.08
N ILE A 35 -2.54 -1.25 6.79
CA ILE A 35 -3.69 -2.09 6.43
C ILE A 35 -4.66 -2.09 7.59
N ASN A 36 -5.94 -1.89 7.30
CA ASN A 36 -6.98 -1.86 8.32
C ASN A 36 -7.23 -3.27 8.87
N ALA A 37 -6.98 -3.44 10.17
CA ALA A 37 -7.12 -4.69 10.91
C ALA A 37 -8.56 -5.23 10.94
N LYS A 38 -9.57 -4.38 10.69
CA LYS A 38 -10.99 -4.78 10.70
C LYS A 38 -11.41 -5.66 9.52
N TYR A 39 -10.62 -5.72 8.45
CA TYR A 39 -10.92 -6.54 7.29
C TYR A 39 -10.47 -7.99 7.48
N SER A 40 -11.09 -8.93 6.76
CA SER A 40 -10.66 -10.33 6.78
C SER A 40 -9.24 -10.49 6.23
N LEU A 41 -8.56 -11.58 6.59
CA LEU A 41 -7.19 -11.85 6.12
C LEU A 41 -7.08 -11.83 4.58
N GLU A 42 -8.10 -12.34 3.88
CA GLU A 42 -8.11 -12.34 2.41
C GLU A 42 -8.26 -10.93 1.83
N GLU A 43 -9.05 -10.08 2.47
CA GLU A 43 -9.15 -8.67 2.09
C GLU A 43 -7.87 -7.91 2.43
N GLN A 44 -7.26 -8.16 3.59
CA GLN A 44 -5.96 -7.58 3.96
C GLN A 44 -4.87 -7.93 2.93
N LYS A 45 -4.84 -9.17 2.42
CA LYS A 45 -3.92 -9.56 1.33
C LYS A 45 -4.18 -8.80 0.03
N LYS A 46 -5.45 -8.58 -0.34
CA LYS A 46 -5.82 -7.79 -1.53
C LYS A 46 -5.40 -6.33 -1.39
N ILE A 47 -5.66 -5.74 -0.22
CA ILE A 47 -5.23 -4.38 0.11
C ILE A 47 -3.70 -4.31 0.04
N LEU A 48 -2.98 -5.24 0.66
CA LEU A 48 -1.52 -5.27 0.58
C LEU A 48 -1.01 -5.38 -0.86
N LYS A 49 -1.65 -6.19 -1.72
CA LYS A 49 -1.27 -6.29 -3.13
C LYS A 49 -1.40 -4.93 -3.84
N HIS A 50 -2.54 -4.25 -3.65
CA HIS A 50 -2.80 -2.93 -4.20
C HIS A 50 -1.74 -1.92 -3.74
N GLU A 51 -1.47 -1.84 -2.43
CA GLU A 51 -0.44 -0.95 -1.87
C GLU A 51 0.97 -1.25 -2.39
N LEU A 52 1.32 -2.54 -2.56
CA LEU A 52 2.59 -2.94 -3.17
C LEU A 52 2.67 -2.58 -4.65
N ASN A 53 1.55 -2.58 -5.38
CA ASN A 53 1.52 -2.15 -6.78
C ASN A 53 1.85 -0.66 -6.90
N HIS A 54 1.38 0.20 -5.99
CA HIS A 54 1.81 1.61 -5.98
C HIS A 54 3.33 1.78 -5.89
N ILE A 55 3.99 0.98 -5.04
CA ILE A 55 5.44 1.00 -4.88
C ILE A 55 6.13 0.49 -6.16
N ARG A 56 5.66 -0.64 -6.71
CA ARG A 56 6.24 -1.26 -7.91
C ARG A 56 6.13 -0.39 -9.16
N SER A 57 5.02 0.32 -9.32
CA SER A 57 4.78 1.26 -10.42
C SER A 57 5.40 2.65 -10.18
N ASN A 58 6.16 2.84 -9.10
CA ASN A 58 6.84 4.08 -8.78
C ASN A 58 5.90 5.30 -8.67
N HIS A 59 4.66 5.08 -8.20
CA HIS A 59 3.62 6.13 -8.18
C HIS A 59 4.01 7.34 -7.31
N PHE A 60 4.77 7.12 -6.24
CA PHE A 60 5.21 8.18 -5.29
C PHE A 60 6.23 9.16 -5.87
N HIS A 61 6.86 8.81 -6.99
CA HIS A 61 7.86 9.63 -7.68
C HIS A 61 7.41 10.00 -9.10
N SER A 62 6.13 9.77 -9.42
CA SER A 62 5.56 10.02 -10.75
C SER A 62 4.74 11.31 -10.77
N ASP A 63 4.66 11.93 -11.95
CA ASP A 63 3.80 13.10 -12.20
C ASP A 63 2.37 12.70 -12.64
N LYS A 64 2.00 11.41 -12.50
CA LYS A 64 0.65 10.92 -12.84
C LYS A 64 -0.39 11.48 -11.89
N TYR A 65 -1.62 11.62 -12.37
CA TYR A 65 -2.75 11.94 -11.50
C TYR A 65 -3.04 10.78 -10.55
N VAL A 66 -3.46 11.09 -9.32
CA VAL A 66 -3.77 10.09 -8.30
C VAL A 66 -4.80 9.09 -8.82
N GLU A 67 -5.83 9.56 -9.52
CA GLU A 67 -6.88 8.70 -10.09
C GLU A 67 -6.37 7.70 -11.14
N GLU A 68 -5.27 8.01 -11.83
CA GLU A 68 -4.61 7.09 -12.75
C GLU A 68 -3.79 6.05 -11.98
N CYS A 69 -3.05 6.49 -10.96
CA CYS A 69 -2.27 5.63 -10.08
C CYS A 69 -3.15 4.60 -9.34
N GLU A 70 -4.30 5.01 -8.82
CA GLU A 70 -5.26 4.12 -8.12
C GLU A 70 -5.80 3.03 -9.05
N LYS A 71 -6.11 3.37 -10.31
CA LYS A 71 -6.57 2.39 -11.30
C LYS A 71 -5.49 1.37 -11.65
N GLU A 72 -4.27 1.84 -11.88
CA GLU A 72 -3.13 0.97 -12.19
C GLU A 72 -2.78 0.04 -11.02
N ALA A 73 -2.95 0.51 -9.77
CA ALA A 73 -2.67 -0.30 -8.59
C ALA A 73 -3.66 -1.48 -8.39
N ASP A 74 -4.86 -1.40 -8.97
CA ASP A 74 -5.86 -2.46 -8.93
C ASP A 74 -5.64 -3.58 -9.96
N GLU A 75 -4.68 -3.42 -10.89
CA GLU A 75 -4.30 -4.43 -11.90
C GLU A 75 -3.42 -5.57 -11.30
#